data_AF-A0A412G797-F1
#
_entry.id   AF-A0A412G797-F1
#
_cell.length_a   1.000
_cell.length_b   1.000
_cell.length_c   1.000
_cell.angle_alpha   90.00
_cell.angle_beta   90.00
_cell.angle_gamma   90.00
#
_symmetry.space_group_name_H-M   'P 1'
#
loop_
_entity.id
_entity.type
_entity.pdbx_description
1 polymer ?
#
loop_
_entity_poly.entity_id
_entity_poly.type
_entity_poly.pdbx_seq_one_letter_code
_entity_poly.pdbx_strand_id
1 'polypeptide(L)'
;MKMRTIFIYMLLDDLKIKICNDALSYIHRNDDYVRESTLDDYLEKIYKEQYSRKMSYTILDTILIKRYQLIERIGNNITLTHKGIEVACSTDGIKGYIEDLRQKVIDDKKIAKLKIRSTTAATIASVVGVISFFINITSGNNKIKYIFCFIGAFILGVLLSDPAKNLVKRLLKEE
;
A
#
# COMPACT_ATOMS: atom_id res chain seq x y z
N MET A 1 -8.75 12.22 -4.21
CA MET A 1 -7.61 11.46 -3.62
C MET A 1 -7.14 10.33 -4.56
N LYS A 2 -6.64 10.65 -5.77
CA LYS A 2 -6.42 9.63 -6.84
C LYS A 2 -5.10 9.74 -7.61
N MET A 3 -4.22 10.70 -7.28
CA MET A 3 -2.94 10.89 -7.99
C MET A 3 -1.68 10.79 -7.10
N ARG A 4 -1.82 10.72 -5.77
CA ARG A 4 -0.65 10.65 -4.87
C ARG A 4 -0.07 9.25 -4.70
N THR A 5 -0.86 8.20 -4.91
CA THR A 5 -0.40 6.81 -4.71
C THR A 5 0.41 6.26 -5.88
N ILE A 6 0.34 6.88 -7.07
CA ILE A 6 1.08 6.43 -8.26
C ILE A 6 2.53 6.95 -8.25
N PHE A 7 2.80 8.05 -7.55
CA PHE A 7 4.16 8.60 -7.39
C PHE A 7 5.00 7.93 -6.28
N ILE A 8 4.48 6.87 -5.63
CA ILE A 8 5.14 6.20 -4.50
C ILE A 8 6.40 5.43 -4.91
N TYR A 9 6.66 5.26 -6.21
CA TYR A 9 7.86 4.60 -6.73
C TYR A 9 8.52 5.44 -7.82
N MET A 10 8.99 6.65 -7.48
CA MET A 10 10.14 7.18 -8.21
C MET A 10 11.27 6.16 -8.00
N LEU A 11 11.54 5.38 -9.05
CA LEU A 11 12.63 4.41 -9.13
C LEU A 11 13.88 5.12 -8.60
N LEU A 12 14.43 4.60 -7.51
CA LEU A 12 15.80 4.94 -7.17
C LEU A 12 16.63 4.55 -8.39
N ASP A 13 17.46 5.48 -8.88
CA ASP A 13 18.44 5.12 -9.88
C ASP A 13 19.41 4.08 -9.30
N ASP A 14 20.03 3.28 -10.17
CA ASP A 14 20.91 2.19 -9.75
C ASP A 14 22.04 2.66 -8.82
N LEU A 15 22.49 3.91 -9.00
CA LEU A 15 23.47 4.55 -8.14
C LEU A 15 22.94 4.74 -6.71
N LYS A 16 21.75 5.32 -6.53
CA LYS A 16 21.13 5.48 -5.20
C LYS A 16 20.87 4.15 -4.54
N ILE A 17 20.46 3.12 -5.30
CA ILE A 17 20.27 1.76 -4.75
C ILE A 17 21.59 1.23 -4.18
N LYS A 18 22.68 1.34 -4.94
CA LYS A 18 24.01 0.93 -4.48
C LYS A 18 24.45 1.68 -3.23
N ILE A 19 24.33 3.01 -3.24
CA ILE A 19 24.69 3.84 -2.08
C ILE A 19 23.84 3.49 -0.86
N CYS A 20 22.53 3.26 -1.02
CA CYS A 20 21.66 2.83 0.08
C CYS A 20 22.11 1.49 0.67
N ASN A 21 22.40 0.51 -0.19
CA ASN A 21 22.87 -0.81 0.26
C ASN A 21 24.21 -0.70 1.00
N ASP A 22 25.15 0.09 0.48
CA ASP A 22 26.45 0.28 1.13
C ASP A 22 26.31 1.03 2.45
N ALA A 23 25.41 2.02 2.53
CA ALA A 23 25.13 2.73 3.77
C ALA A 23 24.55 1.80 4.84
N LEU A 24 23.52 1.01 4.49
CA LEU A 24 22.91 0.04 5.40
C LEU A 24 23.93 -1.02 5.84
N SER A 25 24.72 -1.55 4.90
CA SER A 25 25.78 -2.53 5.19
C SER A 25 26.85 -1.95 6.10
N TYR A 26 27.24 -0.70 5.90
CA TYR A 26 28.23 -0.02 6.72
C TYR A 26 27.73 0.17 8.14
N ILE A 27 26.50 0.66 8.32
CA ILE A 27 25.91 0.83 9.66
C ILE A 27 25.82 -0.53 10.35
N HIS A 28 25.35 -1.57 9.64
CA HIS A 28 25.21 -2.91 10.21
C HIS A 28 26.54 -3.52 10.69
N ARG A 29 27.63 -3.32 9.92
CA ARG A 29 28.97 -3.81 10.27
C ARG A 29 29.61 -3.05 11.44
N ASN A 30 29.06 -1.91 11.83
CA ASN A 30 29.56 -1.07 12.93
C ASN A 30 28.53 -1.03 14.08
N ASP A 31 28.02 -2.20 14.46
CA ASP A 31 27.12 -2.42 15.61
C ASP A 31 25.85 -1.57 15.58
N ASP A 32 25.31 -1.35 14.38
CA ASP A 32 24.07 -0.60 14.15
C ASP A 32 24.07 0.84 14.71
N TYR A 33 25.23 1.44 14.99
CA TYR A 33 25.32 2.78 15.59
C TYR A 33 26.53 3.56 15.10
N VAL A 34 26.29 4.51 14.18
CA VAL A 34 27.36 5.20 13.44
C VAL A 34 27.14 6.72 13.44
N ARG A 35 28.21 7.50 13.62
CA ARG A 35 28.15 8.96 13.41
C ARG A 35 27.84 9.29 11.95
N GLU A 36 26.88 10.18 11.71
CA GLU A 36 26.48 10.59 10.35
C GLU A 36 27.67 11.09 9.53
N SER A 37 28.54 11.91 10.12
CA SER A 37 29.75 12.40 9.44
C SER A 37 30.67 11.26 9.00
N THR A 38 30.79 10.20 9.80
CA THR A 38 31.65 9.05 9.48
C THR A 38 31.04 8.21 8.34
N LEU A 39 29.71 8.09 8.30
CA LEU A 39 29.01 7.46 7.20
C LEU A 39 29.15 8.28 5.91
N ASP A 40 29.01 9.61 6.00
CA ASP A 40 29.20 10.52 4.87
C ASP A 40 30.62 10.45 4.30
N ASP A 41 31.64 10.49 5.17
CA ASP A 41 33.05 10.37 4.76
C ASP A 41 33.31 9.02 4.04
N TYR A 42 32.70 7.94 4.53
CA TYR A 42 32.79 6.62 3.93
C TYR A 42 32.18 6.59 2.52
N LEU A 43 30.96 7.12 2.36
CA LEU A 43 30.27 7.16 1.09
C LEU A 43 30.96 8.10 0.09
N GLU A 44 31.45 9.25 0.54
CA GLU A 44 32.22 10.18 -0.28
C GLU A 44 33.53 9.54 -0.78
N LYS A 45 34.20 8.73 0.05
CA LYS A 45 35.41 8.01 -0.35
C LYS A 45 35.17 6.98 -1.46
N ILE A 46 34.04 6.28 -1.43
CA ILE A 46 33.69 5.25 -2.41
C ILE A 46 33.16 5.87 -3.71
N TYR A 47 32.31 6.88 -3.58
CA TYR A 47 31.52 7.40 -4.70
C TYR A 47 32.02 8.75 -5.24
N LYS A 48 32.99 9.40 -4.58
CA LYS A 48 33.73 10.61 -5.00
C LYS A 48 32.93 11.55 -5.91
N GLU A 49 33.20 11.52 -7.22
CA GLU A 49 32.65 12.41 -8.24
C GLU A 49 31.12 12.28 -8.43
N GLN A 50 30.55 11.15 -8.03
CA GLN A 50 29.12 10.85 -8.12
C GLN A 50 28.37 11.15 -6.82
N TYR A 51 29.11 11.39 -5.72
CA TYR A 51 28.55 11.67 -4.41
C TYR A 51 28.69 13.15 -4.08
N SER A 52 27.55 13.80 -3.89
CA SER A 52 27.51 15.19 -3.41
C SER A 52 26.85 15.22 -2.04
N ARG A 53 27.13 16.27 -1.25
CA ARG A 53 26.40 16.50 0.01
C ARG A 53 24.89 16.54 -0.16
N LYS A 54 24.41 17.05 -1.31
CA LYS A 54 22.98 17.03 -1.67
C LYS A 54 22.46 15.60 -1.87
N MET A 55 23.28 14.73 -2.45
CA MET A 55 22.99 13.30 -2.63
C MET A 55 22.95 12.59 -1.27
N SER A 56 23.91 12.85 -0.38
CA SER A 56 23.90 12.34 1.01
C SER A 56 22.56 12.63 1.69
N TYR A 57 22.18 13.91 1.75
CA TYR A 57 20.92 14.32 2.38
C TYR A 57 19.70 13.64 1.75
N THR A 58 19.70 13.50 0.42
CA THR A 58 18.60 12.81 -0.29
C THR A 58 18.53 11.34 0.11
N ILE A 59 19.67 10.67 0.27
CA ILE A 59 19.73 9.25 0.62
C ILE A 59 19.39 9.02 2.07
N LEU A 60 20.05 9.71 2.99
CA LEU A 60 19.86 9.50 4.43
C LEU A 60 18.48 10.01 4.87
N ASP A 61 18.19 11.29 4.66
CA ASP A 61 16.98 11.92 5.20
C ASP A 61 15.73 11.59 4.37
N THR A 62 15.80 11.71 3.05
CA THR A 62 14.59 11.54 2.22
C THR A 62 14.26 10.05 1.97
N ILE A 63 15.26 9.23 1.66
CA ILE A 63 15.05 7.83 1.26
C ILE A 63 15.03 6.91 2.49
N LEU A 64 16.12 6.85 3.25
CA LEU A 64 16.28 5.86 4.32
C LEU A 64 15.49 6.20 5.59
N ILE A 65 15.43 7.47 6.01
CA ILE A 65 14.65 7.90 7.18
C ILE A 65 13.17 8.07 6.81
N LYS A 66 12.85 9.05 5.95
CA LYS A 66 11.45 9.48 5.77
C LYS A 66 10.61 8.51 4.94
N ARG A 67 11.16 7.96 3.86
CA ARG A 67 10.37 7.17 2.91
C ARG A 67 10.28 5.70 3.30
N TYR A 68 11.40 5.09 3.65
CA TYR A 68 11.45 3.65 3.94
C TYR A 68 11.63 3.34 5.43
N GLN A 69 11.96 4.31 6.27
CA GLN A 69 12.13 4.14 7.73
C GLN A 69 13.07 2.98 8.07
N LEU A 70 14.17 2.85 7.31
CA LEU A 70 15.18 1.82 7.49
C LEU A 70 16.26 2.26 8.49
N ILE A 71 16.45 3.56 8.64
CA ILE A 71 17.39 4.13 9.61
C ILE A 71 16.69 5.19 10.45
N GLU A 72 17.22 5.42 11.64
CA GLU A 72 16.80 6.48 12.56
C GLU A 72 17.99 7.35 12.93
N ARG A 73 17.75 8.67 13.08
CA ARG A 73 18.76 9.63 13.53
C ARG A 73 18.57 9.91 15.01
N ILE A 74 19.61 9.67 15.81
CA ILE A 74 19.67 9.95 17.25
C ILE A 74 20.81 10.95 17.48
N GLY A 75 20.48 12.23 17.55
CA GLY A 75 21.46 13.31 17.60
C GLY A 75 22.32 13.33 16.33
N ASN A 76 23.64 13.16 16.49
CA ASN A 76 24.60 13.09 15.37
C ASN A 76 24.87 11.65 14.91
N ASN A 77 24.17 10.67 15.48
CA ASN A 77 24.31 9.25 15.17
C ASN A 77 23.13 8.74 14.36
N ILE A 78 23.38 7.70 13.59
CA ILE A 78 22.42 6.98 12.77
C ILE A 78 22.43 5.52 13.23
N THR A 79 21.24 4.94 13.34
CA THR A 79 21.04 3.53 13.70
C THR A 79 20.09 2.85 12.73
N LEU A 80 20.19 1.53 12.58
CA LEU A 80 19.23 0.75 11.79
C LEU A 80 17.96 0.50 12.60
N THR A 81 16.81 0.62 11.94
CA THR A 81 15.56 0.09 12.49
C THR A 81 15.53 -1.43 12.34
N HIS A 82 14.57 -2.11 12.97
CA HIS A 82 14.35 -3.54 12.74
C HIS A 82 14.23 -3.90 11.25
N LYS A 83 13.51 -3.05 10.48
CA LYS A 83 13.39 -3.21 9.02
C LYS A 83 14.73 -2.94 8.33
N GLY A 84 15.48 -1.95 8.79
CA GLY A 84 16.83 -1.67 8.29
C GLY A 84 17.77 -2.86 8.42
N ILE A 85 17.75 -3.55 9.56
CA ILE A 85 18.55 -4.75 9.83
C ILE A 85 18.14 -5.88 8.88
N GLU A 86 16.84 -6.16 8.76
CA GLU A 86 16.33 -7.17 7.80
C GLU A 86 16.81 -6.89 6.37
N VAL A 87 16.75 -5.62 5.95
CA VAL A 87 17.18 -5.20 4.62
C VAL A 87 18.70 -5.29 4.45
N ALA A 88 19.48 -4.93 5.48
CA ALA A 88 20.94 -5.03 5.45
C ALA A 88 21.44 -6.49 5.39
N CYS A 89 20.72 -7.41 6.03
CA CYS A 89 21.01 -8.85 6.01
C CYS A 89 20.48 -9.57 4.76
N SER A 90 19.60 -8.93 3.98
CA SER A 90 19.02 -9.52 2.77
C SER A 90 19.99 -9.51 1.60
N THR A 91 20.03 -10.60 0.83
CA THR A 91 20.79 -10.70 -0.42
C THR A 91 20.33 -9.71 -1.49
N ASP A 92 19.03 -9.39 -1.48
CA ASP A 92 18.41 -8.49 -2.46
C ASP A 92 18.42 -7.01 -2.00
N GLY A 93 18.83 -6.77 -0.75
CA GLY A 93 18.97 -5.46 -0.14
C GLY A 93 17.72 -4.58 -0.27
N ILE A 94 17.94 -3.27 -0.42
CA ILE A 94 16.84 -2.30 -0.54
C ILE A 94 16.01 -2.52 -1.81
N LYS A 95 16.57 -3.14 -2.85
CA LYS A 95 15.85 -3.41 -4.10
C LYS A 95 14.77 -4.45 -3.87
N GLY A 96 15.12 -5.58 -3.26
CA GLY A 96 14.15 -6.62 -2.89
C GLY A 96 13.07 -6.06 -1.96
N TYR A 97 13.47 -5.25 -0.98
CA TYR A 97 12.52 -4.59 -0.09
C TYR A 97 11.50 -3.70 -0.82
N ILE A 98 11.95 -2.93 -1.81
CA ILE A 98 11.07 -2.07 -2.62
C ILE A 98 10.12 -2.92 -3.48
N GLU A 99 10.60 -4.02 -4.05
CA GLU A 99 9.80 -4.96 -4.84
C GLU A 99 8.74 -5.65 -3.98
N ASP A 100 9.09 -6.09 -2.78
CA ASP A 100 8.15 -6.67 -1.81
C ASP A 100 7.06 -5.68 -1.40
N LEU A 101 7.46 -4.43 -1.09
CA LEU A 101 6.49 -3.37 -0.80
C LEU A 101 5.55 -3.13 -1.98
N ARG A 102 6.08 -3.15 -3.21
CA ARG A 102 5.27 -2.99 -4.42
C ARG A 102 4.28 -4.14 -4.59
N GLN A 103 4.71 -5.37 -4.33
CA GLN A 103 3.88 -6.55 -4.46
C GLN A 103 2.75 -6.55 -3.41
N LYS A 104 3.05 -6.18 -2.15
CA LYS A 104 2.04 -6.00 -1.10
C LYS A 104 0.95 -5.00 -1.51
N VAL A 105 1.30 -3.85 -2.06
CA VAL A 105 0.32 -2.85 -2.55
C VAL A 105 -0.55 -3.41 -3.67
N ILE A 106 0.01 -4.22 -4.56
CA ILE A 106 -0.74 -4.86 -5.65
C ILE A 106 -1.73 -5.87 -5.08
N ASP A 107 -1.30 -6.69 -4.14
CA ASP A 107 -2.12 -7.75 -3.56
C ASP A 107 -3.21 -7.18 -2.65
N ASP A 108 -2.92 -6.15 -1.85
CA ASP A 108 -3.93 -5.40 -1.08
C ASP A 108 -5.01 -4.81 -1.99
N LYS A 109 -4.62 -4.30 -3.17
CA LYS A 109 -5.57 -3.79 -4.16
C LYS A 109 -6.43 -4.91 -4.76
N LYS A 110 -5.89 -6.11 -4.96
CA LYS A 110 -6.66 -7.28 -5.41
C LYS A 110 -7.63 -7.73 -4.30
N ILE A 111 -7.16 -7.83 -3.05
CA ILE A 111 -7.96 -8.19 -1.89
C ILE A 111 -9.12 -7.20 -1.71
N ALA A 112 -8.86 -5.89 -1.78
CA ALA A 112 -9.90 -4.87 -1.70
C ALA A 112 -10.94 -5.02 -2.83
N LYS A 113 -10.51 -5.36 -4.05
CA LYS A 113 -11.42 -5.61 -5.18
C LYS A 113 -12.28 -6.87 -4.95
N LEU A 114 -11.69 -7.93 -4.40
CA LEU A 114 -12.40 -9.17 -4.05
C LEU A 114 -13.40 -8.95 -2.91
N LYS A 115 -13.02 -8.21 -1.86
CA LYS A 115 -13.91 -7.86 -0.73
C LYS A 115 -15.14 -7.11 -1.21
N ILE A 116 -14.98 -6.10 -2.08
CA ILE A 116 -16.11 -5.37 -2.68
C ILE A 116 -17.02 -6.33 -3.47
N ARG A 117 -16.46 -7.26 -4.24
CA ARG A 117 -17.24 -8.24 -5.03
C ARG A 117 -18.03 -9.19 -4.11
N SER A 118 -17.41 -9.66 -3.02
CA SER A 118 -18.04 -10.49 -2.01
C SER A 118 -19.17 -9.77 -1.28
N THR A 119 -18.95 -8.53 -0.82
CA THR A 119 -19.99 -7.70 -0.17
C THR A 119 -21.16 -7.45 -1.12
N THR A 120 -20.90 -7.14 -2.38
CA THR A 120 -21.96 -6.93 -3.38
C THR A 120 -22.78 -8.22 -3.60
N ALA A 121 -22.12 -9.38 -3.66
CA ALA A 121 -22.80 -10.67 -3.80
C ALA A 121 -23.66 -11.00 -2.57
N ALA A 122 -23.18 -10.73 -1.36
CA ALA A 122 -23.94 -10.92 -0.13
C ALA A 122 -25.18 -10.01 -0.06
N THR A 123 -25.07 -8.75 -0.47
CA THR A 123 -26.21 -7.82 -0.53
C THR A 123 -27.22 -8.22 -1.60
N ILE A 124 -26.79 -8.71 -2.77
CA ILE A 124 -27.72 -9.23 -3.78
C ILE A 124 -28.43 -10.47 -3.24
N ALA A 125 -27.72 -11.40 -2.61
CA ALA A 125 -28.31 -12.60 -2.03
C ALA A 125 -29.36 -12.28 -0.95
N SER A 126 -29.10 -11.30 -0.07
CA SER A 126 -30.07 -10.90 0.95
C SER A 126 -31.32 -10.27 0.34
N VAL A 127 -31.18 -9.38 -0.66
CA VAL A 127 -32.30 -8.77 -1.36
C VAL A 127 -33.16 -9.82 -2.08
N VAL A 128 -32.53 -10.76 -2.81
CA VAL A 128 -33.23 -11.86 -3.48
C VAL A 128 -33.95 -12.78 -2.47
N GLY A 129 -33.32 -13.05 -1.32
CA GLY A 129 -33.92 -13.83 -0.24
C GLY A 129 -35.19 -13.18 0.32
N VAL A 130 -35.15 -11.88 0.61
CA VAL A 130 -36.30 -11.12 1.11
C VAL A 130 -37.45 -11.11 0.10
N ILE A 131 -37.16 -10.86 -1.19
CA ILE A 131 -38.18 -10.86 -2.26
C ILE A 131 -38.83 -12.23 -2.40
N SER A 132 -38.04 -13.30 -2.41
CA SER A 132 -38.55 -14.69 -2.51
C SER A 132 -39.47 -15.03 -1.34
N PHE A 133 -39.14 -14.59 -0.12
CA PHE A 133 -39.97 -14.79 1.06
C PHE A 133 -41.34 -14.09 0.94
N PHE A 134 -41.37 -12.82 0.51
CA PHE A 134 -42.61 -12.07 0.32
C PHE A 134 -43.49 -12.63 -0.80
N ILE A 135 -42.89 -13.10 -1.91
CA ILE A 135 -43.62 -13.77 -3.00
C ILE A 135 -44.28 -15.06 -2.51
N ASN A 136 -43.60 -15.80 -1.62
CA ASN A 136 -44.12 -17.06 -1.09
C ASN A 136 -45.28 -16.83 -0.09
N ILE A 137 -45.21 -15.78 0.73
CA ILE A 137 -46.27 -15.41 1.69
C ILE A 137 -47.51 -14.85 1.01
N THR A 138 -47.37 -14.16 -0.13
CA THR A 138 -48.48 -13.49 -0.85
C THR A 138 -49.35 -14.45 -1.69
N SER A 139 -49.52 -15.68 -1.18
CA SER A 139 -50.36 -16.76 -1.73
C SER A 139 -51.68 -16.25 -2.33
N GLY A 140 -51.79 -16.33 -3.66
CA GLY A 140 -53.03 -16.14 -4.41
C GLY A 140 -53.19 -14.81 -5.17
N ASN A 141 -52.47 -13.73 -4.83
CA ASN A 141 -52.68 -12.44 -5.49
C ASN A 141 -51.54 -12.08 -6.47
N ASN A 142 -51.73 -12.45 -7.74
CA ASN A 142 -50.74 -12.22 -8.81
C ASN A 142 -50.32 -10.75 -8.94
N LYS A 143 -51.22 -9.77 -8.69
CA LYS A 143 -50.85 -8.35 -8.73
C LYS A 143 -49.79 -7.99 -7.69
N ILE A 144 -49.90 -8.54 -6.48
CA ILE A 144 -48.94 -8.27 -5.40
C ILE A 144 -47.59 -8.91 -5.72
N LYS A 145 -47.57 -10.13 -6.27
CA LYS A 145 -46.35 -10.79 -6.75
C LYS A 145 -45.61 -9.98 -7.81
N TYR A 146 -46.34 -9.41 -8.78
CA TYR A 146 -45.75 -8.54 -9.81
C TYR A 146 -45.15 -7.27 -9.23
N ILE A 147 -45.80 -6.64 -8.24
CA ILE A 147 -45.27 -5.44 -7.56
C ILE A 147 -43.96 -5.75 -6.85
N PHE A 148 -43.88 -6.85 -6.09
CA PHE A 148 -42.64 -7.25 -5.42
C PHE A 148 -41.52 -7.62 -6.40
N CYS A 149 -41.83 -8.27 -7.52
CA CYS A 149 -40.86 -8.50 -8.60
C CYS A 149 -40.34 -7.18 -9.20
N PHE A 150 -41.21 -6.19 -9.42
CA PHE A 150 -40.83 -4.88 -9.98
C PHE A 150 -39.93 -4.09 -9.02
N ILE A 151 -40.30 -4.06 -7.74
CA ILE A 151 -39.49 -3.42 -6.68
C ILE A 151 -38.13 -4.13 -6.57
N GLY A 152 -38.13 -5.46 -6.63
CA GLY A 152 -36.90 -6.25 -6.60
C GLY A 152 -35.96 -5.97 -7.78
N ALA A 153 -36.50 -5.94 -9.00
CA ALA A 153 -35.75 -5.60 -10.20
C ALA A 153 -35.23 -4.15 -10.17
N PHE A 154 -36.01 -3.22 -9.63
CA PHE A 154 -35.60 -1.83 -9.45
C PHE A 154 -34.46 -1.69 -8.45
N ILE A 155 -34.55 -2.33 -7.27
CA ILE A 155 -33.49 -2.33 -6.26
C ILE A 155 -32.21 -2.99 -6.80
N LEU A 156 -32.33 -4.09 -7.54
CA LEU A 156 -31.18 -4.70 -8.24
C LEU A 156 -30.58 -3.77 -9.28
N GLY A 157 -31.41 -3.09 -10.08
CA GLY A 157 -30.96 -2.12 -11.08
C GLY A 157 -30.19 -0.95 -10.45
N VAL A 158 -30.70 -0.41 -9.34
CA VAL A 158 -30.05 0.66 -8.58
C VAL A 158 -28.74 0.16 -7.96
N LEU A 159 -28.71 -1.03 -7.34
CA LEU A 159 -27.49 -1.62 -6.75
C LEU A 159 -26.41 -1.95 -7.79
N LEU A 160 -26.82 -2.36 -8.99
CA LEU A 160 -25.90 -2.67 -10.10
C LEU A 160 -25.43 -1.42 -10.84
N SER A 161 -26.14 -0.30 -10.71
CA SER A 161 -25.76 0.97 -11.31
C SER A 161 -24.43 1.50 -10.73
N ASP A 162 -23.57 2.03 -11.60
CA ASP A 162 -22.28 2.62 -11.24
C ASP A 162 -22.33 3.72 -10.15
N PRO A 163 -23.37 4.59 -10.06
CA PRO A 163 -23.45 5.56 -8.97
C PRO A 163 -23.62 4.93 -7.58
N ALA A 164 -24.40 3.84 -7.42
CA ALA A 164 -24.57 3.19 -6.13
C ALA A 164 -23.30 2.44 -5.68
N LYS A 165 -22.61 1.78 -6.61
CA LYS A 165 -21.30 1.17 -6.35
C LYS A 165 -20.27 2.20 -5.87
N ASN A 166 -20.31 3.42 -6.40
CA ASN A 166 -19.43 4.50 -5.97
C ASN A 166 -19.81 5.07 -4.60
N LEU A 167 -21.10 5.08 -4.24
CA LEU A 167 -21.58 5.52 -2.92
C LEU A 167 -21.18 4.51 -1.83
N VAL A 168 -21.42 3.22 -2.05
CA VAL A 168 -21.03 2.13 -1.12
C VAL A 168 -19.51 2.09 -0.92
N LYS A 169 -18.74 2.33 -1.99
CA LYS A 169 -17.27 2.40 -1.94
C LYS A 169 -16.73 3.64 -1.23
N ARG A 170 -17.53 4.71 -1.11
CA ARG A 170 -17.19 5.89 -0.29
C ARG A 170 -17.48 5.61 1.19
N LEU A 171 -18.62 5.01 1.50
CA LEU A 171 -19.00 4.65 2.87
C LEU A 171 -18.06 3.61 3.50
N LEU A 172 -17.55 2.63 2.72
CA LEU A 172 -16.58 1.63 3.18
C LEU A 172 -15.13 2.13 3.29
N LYS A 173 -14.88 3.42 3.07
CA LYS A 173 -13.53 4.04 3.12
C LYS A 173 -13.38 5.08 4.23
N GLU A 174 -14.39 5.26 5.07
CA GLU A 174 -14.39 6.24 6.17
C GLU A 174 -14.14 5.61 7.56
N GLU A 175 -13.59 4.40 7.61
CA GLU A 175 -12.94 3.83 8.81
C GLU A 175 -11.45 3.65 8.56
#